data_AF-A0A9N9IWK7-F1
#
_entry.id   AF-A0A9N9IWK7-F1
#
_cell.length_a   1.000
_cell.length_b   1.000
_cell.length_c   1.000
_cell.angle_alpha   90.00
_cell.angle_beta   90.00
_cell.angle_gamma   90.00
#
_symmetry.space_group_name_H-M   'P 1'
#
loop_
_entity.id
_entity.type
_entity.pdbx_description
1 polymer ?
#
loop_
_entity_poly.entity_id
_entity_poly.type
_entity_poly.pdbx_seq_one_letter_code
_entity_poly.pdbx_strand_id
1 'polypeptide(L)'
;MSLKKDKTTRNNAIEKALKAIKNSSNNPTAPSVRSIARKFDIPESTLRRVIRNNGPLKCPGPNKVLTDHEEKQLVGYCLNMQRLDFGLSKSGVNHCVMEIVGRDGHPHPFNENGSGQAW
;
A
#
# COMPACT_ATOMS: atom_id res chain seq x y z
N MET A 1 34.22 2.41 5.67
CA MET A 1 33.38 1.19 5.68
C MET A 1 31.92 1.62 5.56
N SER A 2 31.39 1.65 4.33
CA SER A 2 30.07 2.23 4.04
C SER A 2 28.99 1.16 4.16
N LEU A 3 28.17 1.23 5.21
CA LEU A 3 27.02 0.33 5.38
C LEU A 3 25.99 0.67 4.30
N LYS A 4 25.94 -0.17 3.26
CA LYS A 4 24.87 -0.18 2.26
C LYS A 4 23.54 -0.31 3.01
N LYS A 5 22.82 0.80 3.17
CA LYS A 5 21.46 0.79 3.69
C LYS A 5 20.60 0.09 2.65
N ASP A 6 20.38 -1.19 2.88
CA ASP A 6 19.39 -1.97 2.16
C ASP A 6 18.09 -1.19 2.19
N LYS A 7 17.53 -0.89 1.01
CA LYS A 7 16.30 -0.10 0.87
C LYS A 7 15.12 -0.97 1.30
N THR A 8 15.10 -1.37 2.56
CA THR A 8 13.99 -2.07 3.19
C THR A 8 12.82 -1.11 3.16
N THR A 9 11.80 -1.43 2.36
CA THR A 9 10.56 -0.67 2.31
C THR A 9 10.03 -0.49 3.73
N ARG A 10 9.59 0.72 4.10
CA ARG A 10 9.12 1.05 5.46
C ARG A 10 8.16 0.01 6.06
N ASN A 11 7.27 -0.55 5.22
CA ASN A 11 6.32 -1.58 5.63
C ASN A 11 7.01 -2.91 6.02
N ASN A 12 8.07 -3.32 5.31
CA ASN A 12 8.83 -4.52 5.63
C ASN A 12 9.60 -4.35 6.96
N ALA A 13 10.13 -3.15 7.25
CA ALA A 13 10.71 -2.85 8.55
C ALA A 13 9.66 -2.95 9.68
N ILE A 14 8.46 -2.42 9.46
CA ILE A 14 7.34 -2.50 10.42
C ILE A 14 6.92 -3.96 10.67
N GLU A 15 6.81 -4.78 9.62
CA GLU A 15 6.48 -6.20 9.74
C GLU A 15 7.53 -6.98 10.53
N LYS A 16 8.82 -6.74 10.26
CA LYS A 16 9.92 -7.35 11.02
C LYS A 16 9.88 -6.93 12.50
N ALA A 17 9.60 -5.66 12.78
CA ALA A 17 9.44 -5.16 14.14
C ALA A 17 8.26 -5.81 14.89
N LEU A 18 7.11 -5.99 14.22
CA LEU A 18 5.95 -6.68 14.79
C LEU A 18 6.25 -8.16 15.13
N LYS A 19 6.96 -8.86 14.24
CA LYS A 19 7.39 -10.25 14.49
C LYS A 19 8.32 -10.32 15.71
N ALA A 20 9.25 -9.37 15.84
CA ALA A 20 10.15 -9.30 17.00
C ALA A 20 9.40 -9.09 18.32
N ILE A 21 8.35 -8.25 18.32
CA ILE A 21 7.47 -8.05 19.49
C ILE A 21 6.73 -9.35 19.85
N LYS A 22 6.08 -9.99 18.86
CA LYS A 22 5.33 -11.24 19.09
C LYS A 22 6.20 -12.34 19.68
N ASN A 23 7.42 -12.52 19.14
CA ASN A 23 8.36 -13.54 19.62
C ASN A 23 8.89 -13.23 21.03
N SER A 24 8.89 -11.96 21.44
CA SER A 24 9.39 -11.54 22.76
C SER A 24 8.33 -11.64 23.86
N SER A 25 7.04 -11.74 23.52
CA SER A 25 5.92 -11.71 24.48
C SER A 25 5.94 -12.84 25.51
N ASN A 26 6.68 -13.92 25.27
CA ASN A 26 6.75 -15.09 26.15
C ASN A 26 8.03 -15.13 27.02
N ASN A 27 8.86 -14.07 27.01
CA ASN A 27 10.13 -14.03 27.72
C ASN A 27 10.12 -12.92 28.79
N PRO A 28 10.49 -13.18 30.06
CA PRO A 28 10.62 -12.16 31.10
C PRO A 28 11.64 -11.05 30.77
N THR A 29 12.53 -11.26 29.80
CA THR A 29 13.51 -10.26 29.30
C THR A 29 13.11 -9.63 27.97
N ALA A 30 11.80 -9.49 27.72
CA ALA A 30 11.28 -8.93 26.47
C ALA A 30 11.83 -7.50 26.21
N PRO A 31 12.45 -7.24 25.05
CA PRO A 31 12.88 -5.89 24.69
C PRO A 31 11.69 -4.92 24.59
N SER A 32 11.85 -3.71 25.11
CA SER A 32 10.82 -2.67 25.06
C SER A 32 10.49 -2.25 23.62
N VAL A 33 9.26 -1.76 23.40
CA VAL A 33 8.83 -1.22 22.09
C VAL A 33 9.81 -0.17 21.57
N ARG A 34 10.37 0.65 22.46
CA ARG A 34 11.38 1.66 22.14
C ARG A 34 12.70 1.06 21.64
N SER A 35 13.17 -0.02 22.28
CA SER A 35 14.38 -0.73 21.88
C SER A 35 14.23 -1.36 20.49
N ILE A 36 13.08 -1.99 20.24
CA ILE A 36 12.74 -2.58 18.95
C ILE A 36 12.62 -1.50 17.87
N ALA A 37 11.94 -0.39 18.15
CA ALA A 37 11.81 0.73 17.23
C ALA A 37 13.19 1.28 16.80
N ARG A 38 14.12 1.46 17.74
CA ARG A 38 15.51 1.86 17.45
C ARG A 38 16.25 0.84 16.60
N LYS A 39 16.09 -0.46 16.89
CA LYS A 39 16.74 -1.55 16.15
C LYS A 39 16.34 -1.58 14.67
N PHE A 40 15.07 -1.23 14.38
CA PHE A 40 14.53 -1.25 13.03
C PHE A 40 14.50 0.13 12.35
N ASP A 41 15.05 1.17 12.99
CA ASP A 41 15.06 2.56 12.49
C ASP A 41 13.65 3.11 12.20
N ILE A 42 12.70 2.84 13.11
CA ILE A 42 11.29 3.27 13.00
C ILE A 42 10.97 4.21 14.17
N PRO A 43 10.21 5.30 13.96
CA PRO A 43 9.71 6.10 15.08
C PRO A 43 8.86 5.26 16.03
N GLU A 44 9.09 5.42 17.34
CA GLU A 44 8.34 4.67 18.37
C GLU A 44 6.83 4.90 18.27
N SER A 45 6.41 6.14 17.97
CA SER A 45 5.01 6.50 17.73
C SER A 45 4.38 5.71 16.58
N THR A 46 5.16 5.43 15.53
CA THR A 46 4.73 4.60 14.40
C THR A 46 4.54 3.16 14.83
N LEU A 47 5.51 2.58 15.55
CA LEU A 47 5.43 1.20 16.00
C LEU A 47 4.26 1.01 16.99
N ARG A 48 4.06 1.93 17.93
CA ARG A 48 2.91 1.93 18.84
C ARG A 48 1.57 2.04 18.09
N ARG A 49 1.49 2.90 17.08
CA ARG A 49 0.29 3.06 16.24
C ARG A 49 -0.05 1.77 15.49
N VAL A 50 0.96 1.09 14.94
CA VAL A 50 0.80 -0.19 14.23
C VAL A 50 0.33 -1.29 15.19
N ILE A 51 0.92 -1.38 16.39
CA ILE A 51 0.49 -2.34 17.42
C ILE A 51 -0.98 -2.11 17.78
N ARG A 52 -1.35 -0.85 18.06
CA ARG A 52 -2.74 -0.49 18.40
C ARG A 52 -3.73 -0.80 17.28
N ASN A 53 -3.33 -0.55 16.03
CA ASN A 53 -4.18 -0.77 14.86
C ASN A 53 -4.16 -2.22 14.34
N ASN A 54 -3.37 -3.11 14.98
CA ASN A 54 -3.16 -4.50 14.60
C ASN A 54 -2.85 -4.70 13.10
N GLY A 55 -2.06 -3.81 12.50
CA GLY A 55 -1.83 -3.88 11.06
C GLY A 55 -0.95 -2.78 10.50
N PRO A 56 -0.51 -2.92 9.23
CA PRO A 56 0.28 -1.91 8.55
C PRO A 56 -0.46 -0.57 8.54
N LEU A 57 0.31 0.52 8.54
CA LEU A 57 -0.26 1.85 8.44
C LEU A 57 -1.06 1.95 7.13
N LYS A 58 -2.38 2.10 7.24
CA LYS A 58 -3.24 2.41 6.08
C LYS A 58 -2.69 3.65 5.39
N CYS A 59 -2.52 3.58 4.08
CA CYS A 59 -2.20 4.76 3.27
C CYS A 59 -3.37 5.75 3.43
N PRO A 60 -3.11 7.04 3.70
CA PRO A 60 -4.17 8.05 3.89
C PRO A 60 -4.89 8.42 2.58
N GLY A 61 -4.80 7.60 1.55
CA GLY A 61 -5.44 7.83 0.26
C GLY A 61 -6.87 7.28 0.22
N PRO A 62 -7.60 7.57 -0.87
CA PRO A 62 -8.91 6.99 -1.10
C PRO A 62 -8.87 5.46 -1.08
N ASN A 63 -9.95 4.82 -0.64
CA ASN A 63 -10.08 3.36 -0.68
C ASN A 63 -10.02 2.86 -2.13
N LYS A 64 -9.59 1.64 -2.40
CA LYS A 64 -9.67 1.12 -3.78
C LYS A 64 -11.12 1.00 -4.26
N VAL A 65 -11.40 1.36 -5.52
CA VAL A 65 -12.70 1.11 -6.18
C VAL A 65 -12.68 -0.23 -6.90
N LEU A 66 -11.58 -0.53 -7.59
CA LEU A 66 -11.40 -1.76 -8.33
C LEU A 66 -10.94 -2.90 -7.41
N THR A 67 -11.31 -4.13 -7.76
CA THR A 67 -10.73 -5.32 -7.12
C THR A 67 -9.26 -5.48 -7.54
N ASP A 68 -8.46 -6.19 -6.74
CA ASP A 68 -7.06 -6.48 -7.09
C ASP A 68 -6.93 -7.20 -8.44
N HIS A 69 -7.97 -7.95 -8.85
CA HIS A 69 -8.02 -8.61 -10.14
C HIS A 69 -8.22 -7.63 -11.29
N GLU A 70 -9.20 -6.73 -11.18
CA GLU A 70 -9.45 -5.66 -12.16
C GLU A 70 -8.26 -4.71 -12.29
N GLU A 71 -7.66 -4.28 -11.17
CA GLU A 71 -6.45 -3.44 -11.19
C GLU A 71 -5.34 -4.13 -11.97
N LYS A 72 -5.15 -5.44 -11.74
CA LYS A 72 -4.12 -6.21 -12.45
C LYS A 72 -4.39 -6.32 -13.94
N GLN A 73 -5.66 -6.49 -14.35
CA GLN A 73 -6.04 -6.49 -15.76
C GLN A 73 -5.79 -5.12 -16.40
N LEU A 74 -6.21 -4.04 -15.74
CA LEU A 74 -6.03 -2.68 -16.24
C LEU A 74 -4.55 -2.30 -16.37
N VAL A 75 -3.72 -2.67 -15.40
CA VAL A 75 -2.26 -2.50 -15.48
C VAL A 75 -1.68 -3.28 -16.66
N GLY A 76 -2.09 -4.54 -16.82
CA GLY A 76 -1.66 -5.37 -17.96
C GLY A 76 -2.02 -4.72 -19.30
N TYR A 77 -3.24 -4.19 -19.40
CA TYR A 77 -3.72 -3.46 -20.58
C TYR A 77 -2.88 -2.21 -20.86
N CYS A 78 -2.63 -1.37 -19.86
CA CYS A 78 -1.81 -0.16 -20.00
C CYS A 78 -0.39 -0.48 -20.47
N LEU A 79 0.23 -1.50 -19.87
CA LEU A 79 1.57 -1.95 -20.24
C LEU A 79 1.62 -2.50 -21.66
N ASN A 80 0.60 -3.25 -22.07
CA ASN A 80 0.52 -3.78 -23.43
C ASN A 80 0.34 -2.66 -24.46
N MET A 81 -0.54 -1.71 -24.19
CA MET A 81 -0.77 -0.54 -25.03
C MET A 81 0.50 0.31 -25.18
N GLN A 82 1.23 0.51 -24.08
CA GLN A 82 2.52 1.20 -24.13
C GLN A 82 3.57 0.45 -24.98
N ARG A 83 3.62 -0.88 -24.92
CA ARG A 83 4.54 -1.69 -25.74
C ARG A 83 4.24 -1.63 -27.23
N LEU A 84 3.01 -1.30 -27.60
CA LEU A 84 2.56 -1.13 -28.99
C LEU A 84 2.64 0.33 -29.45
N ASP A 85 3.28 1.22 -28.66
CA ASP A 85 3.34 2.67 -28.89
C ASP A 85 1.96 3.38 -28.89
N PHE A 86 0.95 2.75 -28.30
CA PHE A 86 -0.39 3.30 -28.08
C PHE A 86 -0.66 3.57 -26.59
N GLY A 87 0.33 4.13 -25.88
CA GLY A 87 0.20 4.43 -24.45
C GLY A 87 -1.07 5.23 -24.11
N LEU A 88 -1.73 4.87 -23.02
CA LEU A 88 -2.97 5.54 -22.59
C LEU A 88 -2.67 6.83 -21.81
N SER A 89 -3.45 7.87 -22.07
CA SER A 89 -3.48 9.07 -21.24
C SER A 89 -4.21 8.81 -19.92
N LYS A 90 -4.08 9.73 -18.96
CA LYS A 90 -4.85 9.68 -17.69
C LYS A 90 -6.36 9.59 -17.96
N SER A 91 -6.88 10.35 -18.92
CA SER A 91 -8.30 10.30 -19.29
C SER A 91 -8.70 8.96 -19.89
N GLY A 92 -7.84 8.34 -20.71
CA GLY A 92 -8.07 7.01 -21.26
C GLY A 92 -8.13 5.93 -20.17
N VAL A 93 -7.22 5.97 -19.20
CA VAL A 93 -7.26 5.07 -18.04
C VAL A 93 -8.52 5.28 -17.22
N ASN A 94 -8.90 6.54 -16.94
CA ASN A 94 -10.13 6.86 -16.22
C ASN A 94 -11.39 6.34 -16.93
N HIS A 95 -11.42 6.44 -18.26
CA HIS A 95 -12.53 5.88 -19.04
C HIS A 95 -12.61 4.36 -18.88
N CYS A 96 -11.48 3.64 -18.96
CA CYS A 96 -11.46 2.20 -18.70
C CYS A 96 -11.94 1.84 -17.28
N VAL A 97 -11.58 2.64 -16.26
CA VAL A 97 -12.07 2.44 -14.89
C VAL A 97 -13.59 2.60 -14.82
N MET A 98 -14.14 3.65 -15.45
CA MET A 98 -15.59 3.88 -15.46
C MET A 98 -16.35 2.77 -16.20
N GLU A 99 -15.80 2.25 -17.30
CA GLU A 99 -16.37 1.10 -18.03
C GLU A 99 -16.40 -0.17 -17.16
N ILE A 100 -15.29 -0.50 -16.48
CA ILE A 100 -15.22 -1.68 -15.59
C ILE A 100 -16.26 -1.56 -14.48
N VAL A 101 -16.28 -0.41 -13.80
CA VAL A 101 -17.16 -0.15 -12.66
C VAL A 101 -18.64 -0.13 -13.08
N GLY A 102 -18.95 0.48 -14.23
CA GLY A 102 -20.30 0.52 -14.77
C GLY A 102 -20.82 -0.85 -15.22
N ARG A 103 -19.96 -1.69 -15.80
CA ARG A 103 -20.32 -3.06 -16.21
C ARG A 103 -20.55 -3.98 -15.02
N ASP A 104 -19.68 -3.92 -14.03
CA ASP A 104 -19.69 -4.86 -12.91
C ASP A 104 -20.59 -4.38 -11.74
N GLY A 105 -21.17 -3.18 -11.87
CA GLY A 105 -22.19 -2.64 -10.95
C GLY A 105 -21.65 -2.23 -9.58
N HIS A 106 -20.35 -1.91 -9.49
CA HIS A 106 -19.72 -1.55 -8.22
C HIS A 106 -20.17 -0.17 -7.73
N PRO A 107 -20.57 -0.02 -6.46
CA PRO A 107 -20.79 1.31 -5.90
C PRO A 107 -19.46 2.07 -5.86
N HIS A 108 -19.41 3.23 -6.53
CA HIS A 108 -18.22 4.05 -6.63
C HIS A 108 -18.50 5.52 -6.28
N PRO A 109 -17.50 6.28 -5.79
CA PRO A 109 -17.66 7.69 -5.45
C PRO A 109 -17.47 8.64 -6.63
N PHE A 110 -17.18 8.12 -7.82
CA PHE A 110 -16.92 8.92 -9.03
C PHE A 110 -18.19 9.54 -9.61
N ASN A 111 -18.05 10.69 -10.27
CA ASN A 111 -19.13 11.29 -11.05
C ASN A 111 -19.11 10.75 -12.49
N GLU A 112 -20.05 11.19 -13.34
CA GLU A 112 -20.14 10.78 -14.76
C GLU A 112 -18.86 11.09 -15.55
N ASN A 113 -18.06 12.07 -15.10
CA ASN A 113 -16.80 12.47 -15.73
C ASN A 113 -15.57 11.68 -15.24
N GLY A 114 -15.76 10.71 -14.34
CA GLY A 114 -14.73 9.81 -13.86
C GLY A 114 -14.13 10.16 -12.51
N SER A 115 -12.97 9.57 -12.22
CA SER A 115 -12.26 9.78 -10.96
C SER A 115 -11.71 11.22 -10.86
N GLY A 116 -11.95 11.87 -9.72
CA GLY A 116 -11.45 13.22 -9.46
C GLY A 116 -9.92 13.26 -9.33
N GLN A 117 -9.33 14.47 -9.33
CA GLN A 117 -7.86 14.64 -9.31
C GLN A 117 -7.15 14.02 -8.10
N ALA A 118 -7.86 13.75 -7.00
CA ALA A 118 -7.31 13.10 -5.81
C ALA A 118 -7.07 11.58 -6.00
N TRP A 119 -7.44 11.05 -7.17
CA TRP A 119 -7.24 9.67 -7.60
C TRP A 119 -6.25 9.59 -8.78
#